data_AF-A0A6P7EYE0-F1
#
_entry.id   AF-A0A6P7EYE0-F1
#
_cell.length_a   1.000
_cell.length_b   1.000
_cell.length_c   1.000
_cell.angle_alpha   90.00
_cell.angle_beta   90.00
_cell.angle_gamma   90.00
#
_symmetry.space_group_name_H-M   'P 1'
#
loop_
_entity.id
_entity.type
_entity.pdbx_description
1 polymer ?
#
loop_
_entity_poly.entity_id
_entity_poly.type
_entity_poly.pdbx_seq_one_letter_code
_entity_poly.pdbx_strand_id
1 'polypeptide(L)'
;MENDNSVEASILNEGVEEENDKFSWNPRATKLLLSAYKEKKALFRDPKVKKKHLWEDIKNVFLNNGYYVSEDILDKKFRNMKSHFKTVKNNAKKKKGRISWEYFEDMNYIFEDDKTMKTDEVISSMNMAIKRDADDDKESIIIVYSADPQPSTSTAEAEAETPSILPTVPVTAKSLSKYTSVMLDLDTRRVVALEKIAKTLEGIKDVQKQRNNLIRSLSESKKDEK
;
A
#
# COMPACT_ATOMS: atom_id res chain seq x y z
N MET A 1 -55.64 23.49 -8.75
CA MET A 1 -55.37 22.46 -9.77
C MET A 1 -53.87 22.56 -10.02
N GLU A 2 -53.06 21.82 -9.25
CA GLU A 2 -52.64 20.42 -9.58
C GLU A 2 -51.82 20.44 -10.88
N ASN A 3 -50.59 19.97 -11.02
CA ASN A 3 -49.64 19.12 -10.27
C ASN A 3 -48.23 19.60 -10.70
N ASP A 4 -47.24 19.72 -9.83
CA ASP A 4 -46.32 18.68 -9.34
C ASP A 4 -45.64 17.78 -10.41
N ASN A 5 -44.32 17.71 -10.25
CA ASN A 5 -43.36 16.71 -10.70
C ASN A 5 -42.75 16.80 -12.12
N SER A 6 -41.52 17.32 -12.19
CA SER A 6 -40.39 16.61 -12.81
C SER A 6 -39.07 17.22 -12.35
N VAL A 7 -38.76 16.94 -11.09
CA VAL A 7 -37.40 16.98 -10.53
C VAL A 7 -36.61 15.80 -11.11
N GLU A 8 -35.59 16.04 -11.94
CA GLU A 8 -34.45 15.11 -12.08
C GLU A 8 -33.35 15.70 -13.00
N ALA A 9 -32.30 16.23 -12.39
CA ALA A 9 -30.90 16.03 -12.80
C ALA A 9 -29.95 16.82 -11.86
N SER A 10 -30.18 16.71 -10.56
CA SER A 10 -29.15 16.99 -9.55
C SER A 10 -28.65 15.64 -9.06
N ILE A 11 -27.77 14.99 -9.83
CA ILE A 11 -27.06 13.79 -9.39
C ILE A 11 -25.55 14.12 -9.37
N LEU A 12 -25.14 14.56 -8.18
CA LEU A 12 -23.94 14.14 -7.47
C LEU A 12 -22.65 14.05 -8.31
N ASN A 13 -21.99 15.19 -8.47
CA ASN A 13 -20.53 15.22 -8.51
C ASN A 13 -20.05 15.68 -7.13
N GLU A 14 -20.39 14.88 -6.11
CA GLU A 14 -19.71 14.95 -4.82
C GLU A 14 -18.26 14.53 -5.06
N GLY A 15 -17.35 15.38 -4.61
CA GLY A 15 -15.94 15.06 -4.57
C GLY A 15 -15.77 13.71 -3.91
N VAL A 16 -14.96 12.85 -4.52
CA VAL A 16 -14.35 11.74 -3.82
C VAL A 16 -13.43 12.38 -2.79
N GLU A 17 -14.00 12.75 -1.65
CA GLU A 17 -13.27 12.92 -0.43
C GLU A 17 -12.59 11.58 -0.19
N GLU A 18 -11.28 11.55 -0.42
CA GLU A 18 -10.42 10.52 0.14
C GLU A 18 -10.45 10.69 1.65
N GLU A 19 -11.59 10.39 2.28
CA GLU A 19 -11.61 9.96 3.66
C GLU A 19 -10.73 8.72 3.68
N ASN A 20 -9.51 8.92 4.16
CA ASN A 20 -8.56 7.88 4.49
C ASN A 20 -9.08 7.16 5.75
N ASP A 21 -10.32 6.65 5.66
CA ASP A 21 -10.97 5.93 6.73
C ASP A 21 -10.21 4.63 6.89
N LYS A 22 -9.55 4.54 8.05
CA LYS A 22 -8.61 3.48 8.38
C LYS A 22 -9.41 2.19 8.50
N PHE A 23 -9.52 1.45 7.40
CA PHE A 23 -10.29 0.21 7.32
C PHE A 23 -9.99 -0.74 8.48
N SER A 24 -11.05 -1.07 9.24
CA SER A 24 -10.96 -1.99 10.38
C SER A 24 -11.20 -3.43 9.94
N TRP A 25 -10.21 -4.30 10.19
CA TRP A 25 -10.27 -5.71 9.84
C TRP A 25 -11.15 -6.48 10.83
N ASN A 26 -12.36 -6.83 10.40
CA ASN A 26 -13.19 -7.81 11.10
C ASN A 26 -12.93 -9.25 10.59
N PRO A 27 -13.36 -10.30 11.33
CA PRO A 27 -13.17 -11.68 10.92
C PRO A 27 -13.84 -12.04 9.59
N ARG A 28 -15.00 -11.44 9.27
CA ARG A 28 -15.71 -11.69 8.00
C ARG A 28 -14.90 -11.18 6.81
N ALA A 29 -14.40 -9.95 6.90
CA ALA A 29 -13.52 -9.35 5.89
C ALA A 29 -12.21 -10.14 5.74
N THR A 30 -11.63 -10.61 6.85
CA THR A 30 -10.42 -11.43 6.79
C THR A 30 -10.67 -12.77 6.09
N LYS A 31 -11.79 -13.44 6.39
CA LYS A 31 -12.19 -14.67 5.69
C LYS A 31 -12.49 -14.43 4.20
N LEU A 32 -13.12 -13.29 3.87
CA LEU A 32 -13.36 -12.89 2.49
C LEU A 32 -12.04 -12.75 1.71
N LEU A 33 -11.03 -12.09 2.31
CA LEU A 33 -9.70 -11.95 1.72
C LEU A 33 -9.07 -13.32 1.40
N LEU A 34 -9.10 -14.23 2.38
CA LEU A 34 -8.52 -15.56 2.21
C LEU A 34 -9.25 -16.37 1.13
N SER A 35 -10.57 -16.32 1.12
CA SER A 35 -11.39 -17.03 0.14
C SER A 35 -11.13 -16.51 -1.28
N ALA A 36 -11.16 -15.19 -1.48
CA ALA A 36 -10.90 -14.58 -2.78
C ALA A 36 -9.47 -14.83 -3.27
N TYR A 37 -8.48 -14.84 -2.37
CA TYR A 37 -7.11 -15.20 -2.70
C TYR A 37 -6.97 -16.68 -3.07
N LYS A 38 -7.63 -17.57 -2.32
CA LYS A 38 -7.60 -19.03 -2.53
C LYS A 38 -8.07 -19.41 -3.93
N GLU A 39 -9.14 -18.79 -4.40
CA GLU A 39 -9.65 -18.97 -5.77
C GLU A 39 -8.60 -18.58 -6.83
N LYS A 40 -7.88 -17.47 -6.59
CA LYS A 40 -6.91 -16.89 -7.53
C LYS A 40 -5.48 -17.38 -7.31
N LYS A 41 -5.24 -18.32 -6.38
CA LYS A 41 -3.88 -18.72 -5.93
C LYS A 41 -2.99 -19.23 -7.07
N ALA A 42 -3.58 -19.88 -8.09
CA ALA A 42 -2.86 -20.36 -9.25
C ALA A 42 -2.30 -19.20 -10.10
N LEU A 43 -3.09 -18.13 -10.29
CA LEU A 43 -2.69 -16.94 -11.02
C LEU A 43 -1.61 -16.15 -10.29
N PHE A 44 -1.66 -16.11 -8.95
CA PHE A 44 -0.62 -15.48 -8.14
C PHE A 44 0.75 -16.18 -8.24
N ARG A 45 0.77 -17.45 -8.64
CA ARG A 45 1.99 -18.23 -8.87
C ARG A 45 2.54 -18.06 -10.29
N ASP A 46 1.71 -17.62 -11.24
CA ASP A 46 2.14 -17.40 -12.62
C ASP A 46 2.98 -16.11 -12.71
N PRO A 47 4.27 -16.20 -13.11
CA PRO A 47 5.12 -15.02 -13.28
C PRO A 47 4.67 -14.10 -14.43
N LYS A 48 3.84 -14.57 -15.36
CA LYS A 48 3.34 -13.77 -16.49
C LYS A 48 2.24 -12.80 -16.06
N VAL A 49 1.54 -13.10 -14.97
CA VAL A 49 0.41 -12.29 -14.49
C VAL A 49 0.91 -11.19 -13.58
N LYS A 50 0.48 -9.96 -13.85
CA LYS A 50 0.78 -8.81 -12.97
C LYS A 50 -0.03 -8.94 -11.69
N LYS A 51 0.65 -9.11 -10.56
CA LYS A 51 0.03 -9.22 -9.22
C LYS A 51 -0.87 -8.04 -8.87
N LYS A 52 -0.57 -6.85 -9.38
CA LYS A 52 -1.41 -5.65 -9.19
C LYS A 52 -2.85 -5.90 -9.66
N HIS A 53 -3.04 -6.48 -10.83
CA HIS A 53 -4.39 -6.75 -11.37
C HIS A 53 -5.15 -7.78 -10.54
N LEU A 54 -4.45 -8.80 -10.01
CA LEU A 54 -5.08 -9.76 -9.12
C LEU A 54 -5.56 -9.12 -7.80
N TRP A 55 -4.83 -8.13 -7.29
CA TRP A 55 -5.26 -7.38 -6.12
C TRP A 55 -6.40 -6.40 -6.45
N GLU A 56 -6.40 -5.79 -7.63
CA GLU A 56 -7.54 -5.00 -8.15
C GLU A 56 -8.81 -5.88 -8.26
N ASP A 57 -8.70 -7.12 -8.74
CA ASP A 57 -9.82 -8.06 -8.81
C ASP A 57 -10.37 -8.40 -7.41
N ILE A 58 -9.47 -8.65 -6.44
CA ILE A 58 -9.88 -8.91 -5.05
C ILE A 58 -10.51 -7.65 -4.44
N LYS A 59 -10.00 -6.46 -4.75
CA LYS A 59 -10.62 -5.20 -4.35
C LYS A 59 -12.06 -5.09 -4.85
N ASN A 60 -12.33 -5.45 -6.10
CA ASN A 60 -13.68 -5.45 -6.66
C ASN A 60 -14.60 -6.44 -5.94
N VAL A 61 -14.09 -7.61 -5.54
CA VAL A 61 -14.84 -8.56 -4.69
C VAL A 61 -15.19 -7.91 -3.34
N PHE A 62 -14.27 -7.18 -2.72
CA PHE A 62 -14.52 -6.45 -1.47
C PHE A 62 -15.59 -5.37 -1.63
N LEU A 63 -15.51 -4.59 -2.70
CA LEU A 63 -16.48 -3.56 -3.03
C LEU A 63 -17.89 -4.15 -3.17
N ASN A 64 -18.03 -5.28 -3.86
CA ASN A 64 -19.29 -5.99 -4.02
C ASN A 64 -19.86 -6.54 -2.70
N ASN A 65 -19.02 -6.70 -1.68
CA ASN A 65 -19.42 -7.12 -0.33
C ASN A 65 -19.60 -5.94 0.63
N GLY A 66 -19.58 -4.70 0.13
CA GLY A 66 -19.77 -3.48 0.93
C GLY A 66 -18.53 -3.00 1.68
N TYR A 67 -17.34 -3.46 1.29
CA TYR A 67 -16.07 -3.01 1.87
C TYR A 67 -15.32 -2.10 0.90
N TYR A 68 -15.07 -0.86 1.33
CA TYR A 68 -14.28 0.11 0.58
C TYR A 68 -12.83 0.04 1.06
N VAL A 69 -11.97 -0.63 0.29
CA VAL A 69 -10.55 -0.81 0.62
C VAL A 69 -9.70 -0.62 -0.62
N SER A 70 -8.48 -0.14 -0.44
CA SER A 70 -7.48 -0.13 -1.52
C SER A 70 -6.82 -1.50 -1.69
N GLU A 71 -6.39 -1.82 -2.91
CA GLU A 71 -5.58 -2.99 -3.25
C GLU A 71 -4.30 -3.09 -2.39
N ASP A 72 -3.68 -1.96 -2.05
CA ASP A 72 -2.47 -1.91 -1.21
C ASP A 72 -2.74 -2.37 0.23
N ILE A 73 -3.93 -2.04 0.77
CA ILE A 73 -4.35 -2.43 2.12
C ILE A 73 -4.58 -3.94 2.17
N LEU A 74 -5.21 -4.49 1.13
CA LEU A 74 -5.44 -5.93 0.97
C LEU A 74 -4.13 -6.70 0.89
N ASP A 75 -3.21 -6.25 0.02
CA ASP A 75 -1.90 -6.88 -0.15
C ASP A 75 -1.07 -6.79 1.14
N LYS A 76 -1.04 -5.63 1.80
CA LYS A 76 -0.36 -5.46 3.09
C LYS A 76 -0.91 -6.42 4.16
N LYS A 77 -2.23 -6.53 4.28
CA LYS A 77 -2.86 -7.47 5.23
C LYS A 77 -2.46 -8.91 4.93
N PHE A 78 -2.52 -9.31 3.66
CA PHE A 78 -2.18 -10.66 3.26
C PHE A 78 -0.70 -10.99 3.51
N ARG A 79 0.22 -10.08 3.21
CA ARG A 79 1.65 -10.22 3.53
C ARG A 79 1.88 -10.40 5.03
N ASN A 80 1.20 -9.62 5.87
CA ASN A 80 1.30 -9.74 7.32
C ASN A 80 0.81 -11.10 7.81
N MET A 81 -0.34 -11.57 7.30
CA MET A 81 -0.87 -12.89 7.65
C MET A 81 0.07 -14.01 7.17
N LYS A 82 0.66 -13.88 5.98
CA LYS A 82 1.65 -14.83 5.45
C LYS A 82 2.91 -14.88 6.33
N SER A 83 3.37 -13.75 6.83
CA SER A 83 4.49 -13.69 7.78
C SER A 83 4.14 -14.41 9.08
N HIS A 84 2.97 -14.11 9.66
CA HIS A 84 2.51 -14.77 10.88
C HIS A 84 2.35 -16.29 10.69
N PHE A 85 1.78 -16.72 9.57
CA PHE A 85 1.66 -18.13 9.19
C PHE A 85 3.02 -18.86 9.21
N LYS A 86 4.06 -18.26 8.63
CA LYS A 86 5.42 -18.84 8.65
C LYS A 86 5.93 -19.03 10.07
N THR A 87 5.77 -18.02 10.93
CA THR A 87 6.18 -18.09 12.33
C THR A 87 5.44 -19.19 13.08
N VAL A 88 4.11 -19.26 12.92
CA VAL A 88 3.27 -20.29 13.55
C VAL A 88 3.66 -21.69 13.07
N LYS A 89 3.84 -21.87 11.75
CA LYS A 89 4.23 -23.16 11.14
C LYS A 89 5.63 -23.60 11.60
N ASN A 90 6.59 -22.68 11.71
CA ASN A 90 7.92 -22.98 12.22
C ASN A 90 7.92 -23.33 13.71
N ASN A 91 7.11 -22.64 14.52
CA ASN A 91 6.97 -22.93 15.94
C ASN A 91 6.32 -24.30 16.17
N ALA A 92 5.32 -24.66 15.38
CA ALA A 92 4.66 -25.97 15.45
C ALA A 92 5.59 -27.14 15.07
N LYS A 93 6.53 -26.92 14.14
CA LYS A 93 7.58 -27.91 13.83
C LYS A 93 8.53 -28.13 15.01
N LYS A 94 8.93 -27.05 15.70
CA LYS A 94 9.92 -27.08 16.80
C LYS A 94 9.33 -27.55 18.13
N LYS A 95 8.15 -27.06 18.45
CA LYS A 95 7.40 -27.38 19.66
C LYS A 95 6.14 -28.07 19.16
N LYS A 96 6.02 -29.38 19.42
CA LYS A 96 4.87 -30.24 19.08
C LYS A 96 3.61 -29.84 19.87
N GLY A 97 3.28 -28.55 19.85
CA GLY A 97 2.16 -27.92 20.51
C GLY A 97 1.02 -27.68 19.53
N ARG A 98 -0.19 -27.52 20.07
CA ARG A 98 -1.40 -27.27 19.29
C ARG A 98 -1.34 -25.88 18.65
N ILE A 99 -1.63 -25.80 17.36
CA ILE A 99 -1.78 -24.53 16.65
C ILE A 99 -3.18 -23.97 16.96
N SER A 100 -3.25 -22.74 17.46
CA SER A 100 -4.49 -22.09 17.91
C SER A 100 -4.98 -20.96 17.00
N TRP A 101 -4.36 -20.77 15.83
CA TRP A 101 -4.70 -19.66 14.96
C TRP A 101 -5.85 -20.02 14.02
N GLU A 102 -6.96 -19.26 14.09
CA GLU A 102 -8.21 -19.56 13.37
C GLU A 102 -8.08 -19.60 11.84
N TYR A 103 -7.10 -18.88 11.27
CA TYR A 103 -6.84 -18.82 9.83
C TYR A 103 -5.73 -19.78 9.38
N PHE A 104 -5.23 -20.63 10.29
CA PHE A 104 -4.08 -21.49 9.99
C PHE A 104 -4.40 -22.50 8.90
N GLU A 105 -5.56 -23.16 8.96
CA GLU A 105 -5.93 -24.19 7.98
C GLU A 105 -6.11 -23.59 6.57
N ASP A 106 -6.78 -22.44 6.47
CA ASP A 106 -6.95 -21.73 5.20
C ASP A 106 -5.60 -21.33 4.61
N MET A 107 -4.70 -20.77 5.43
CA MET A 107 -3.35 -20.42 5.00
C MET A 107 -2.52 -21.65 4.64
N ASN A 108 -2.65 -22.73 5.40
CA ASN A 108 -1.93 -23.97 5.12
C ASN A 108 -2.36 -24.54 3.77
N TYR A 109 -3.66 -24.58 3.47
CA TYR A 109 -4.17 -24.99 2.17
C TYR A 109 -3.69 -24.12 0.99
N ILE A 110 -3.59 -22.79 1.20
CA ILE A 110 -3.08 -21.87 0.17
C ILE A 110 -1.60 -22.19 -0.14
N PHE A 111 -0.83 -22.56 0.89
CA PHE A 111 0.63 -22.69 0.83
C PHE A 111 1.16 -24.13 0.81
N GLU A 112 0.30 -25.14 0.90
CA GLU A 112 0.69 -26.56 0.97
C GLU A 112 1.55 -26.97 -0.23
N ASP A 113 1.13 -26.56 -1.43
CA ASP A 113 1.84 -26.83 -2.69
C ASP A 113 2.92 -25.79 -3.03
N ASP A 114 3.11 -24.77 -2.20
CA ASP A 114 4.04 -23.68 -2.51
C ASP A 114 5.47 -24.09 -2.12
N LYS A 115 6.29 -24.42 -3.12
CA LYS A 115 7.70 -24.79 -2.93
C LYS A 115 8.51 -23.71 -2.20
N THR A 116 8.11 -22.44 -2.29
CA THR A 116 8.76 -21.32 -1.58
C THR A 116 8.49 -21.32 -0.07
N MET A 117 7.55 -22.14 0.41
CA MET A 117 7.19 -22.29 1.82
C MET A 117 7.87 -23.48 2.49
N LYS A 118 8.61 -24.30 1.74
CA LYS A 118 9.45 -25.35 2.33
C LYS A 118 10.67 -24.69 2.95
N THR A 119 10.60 -24.45 4.25
CA THR A 119 11.63 -23.78 5.07
C THR A 119 12.87 -24.63 5.34
N ASP A 120 13.09 -25.73 4.61
CA ASP A 120 13.94 -26.80 5.09
C ASP A 120 15.43 -26.67 4.68
N GLU A 121 15.92 -25.56 4.11
CA GLU A 121 17.31 -25.55 3.62
C GLU A 121 18.18 -24.28 3.76
N VAL A 122 17.67 -23.08 4.07
CA VAL A 122 18.55 -21.88 4.06
C VAL A 122 18.36 -20.95 5.26
N ILE A 123 18.57 -21.48 6.47
CA ILE A 123 19.00 -20.66 7.61
C ILE A 123 20.18 -21.38 8.29
N SER A 124 21.29 -21.46 7.57
CA SER A 124 22.61 -21.72 8.16
C SER A 124 23.64 -20.86 7.42
N SER A 125 23.57 -19.55 7.60
CA SER A 125 24.61 -18.64 7.10
C SER A 125 24.78 -17.35 7.93
N MET A 126 24.16 -17.25 9.10
CA MET A 126 24.44 -16.18 10.07
C MET A 126 24.55 -16.81 11.46
N ASN A 127 25.67 -17.51 11.68
CA ASN A 127 26.25 -17.84 12.99
C ASN A 127 27.64 -18.44 12.73
N MET A 128 28.55 -17.65 12.18
CA MET A 128 29.96 -18.00 12.10
C MET A 128 30.78 -16.77 12.48
N ALA A 129 31.05 -16.63 13.77
CA ALA A 129 32.30 -16.15 14.35
C ALA A 129 32.10 -15.82 15.84
N ILE A 130 31.95 -16.84 16.68
CA ILE A 130 32.52 -16.78 18.04
C ILE A 130 33.27 -18.10 18.20
N LYS A 131 34.59 -18.01 18.10
CA LYS A 131 35.49 -19.12 18.39
C LYS A 131 35.24 -19.53 19.84
N ARG A 132 35.05 -20.82 20.04
CA ARG A 132 35.04 -21.46 21.36
C ARG A 132 36.47 -21.45 21.87
N ASP A 133 36.68 -20.84 23.03
CA ASP A 133 37.68 -21.31 23.97
C ASP A 133 36.92 -21.79 25.21
N ALA A 134 37.40 -22.90 25.75
CA ALA A 134 36.84 -23.65 26.86
C ALA A 134 36.85 -22.83 28.15
N ASP A 135 35.75 -22.84 28.91
CA ASP A 135 35.64 -23.47 30.23
C ASP A 135 34.27 -23.18 30.88
N ASP A 136 33.86 -24.11 31.75
CA ASP A 136 33.04 -23.94 32.97
C ASP A 136 31.58 -23.38 32.94
N ASP A 137 30.67 -24.27 33.37
CA ASP A 137 29.60 -24.10 34.36
C ASP A 137 28.36 -23.17 34.19
N LYS A 138 27.19 -23.84 34.35
CA LYS A 138 25.93 -23.44 35.02
C LYS A 138 24.79 -22.80 34.20
N GLU A 139 23.62 -23.40 34.37
CA GLU A 139 22.30 -22.98 33.91
C GLU A 139 21.86 -21.63 34.50
N SER A 140 21.27 -20.76 33.66
CA SER A 140 19.99 -20.04 33.89
C SER A 140 19.84 -18.89 32.89
N ILE A 141 18.89 -18.99 31.95
CA ILE A 141 18.48 -17.84 31.13
C ILE A 141 17.25 -17.21 31.78
N ILE A 142 17.48 -16.07 32.43
CA ILE A 142 16.44 -15.18 32.91
C ILE A 142 15.79 -14.49 31.70
N ILE A 143 14.50 -14.76 31.48
CA ILE A 143 13.66 -13.99 30.56
C ILE A 143 13.06 -12.83 31.37
N VAL A 144 13.56 -11.61 31.15
CA VAL A 144 12.84 -10.40 31.62
C VAL A 144 11.98 -9.90 30.47
N TYR A 145 10.67 -10.09 30.63
CA TYR A 145 9.63 -9.39 29.88
C TYR A 145 9.15 -8.18 30.68
N SER A 146 8.60 -7.21 29.94
CA SER A 146 7.79 -6.07 30.38
C SER A 146 8.60 -4.82 30.71
N ALA A 147 8.13 -3.60 30.49
CA ALA A 147 7.04 -3.00 29.73
C ALA A 147 7.22 -1.49 30.01
N ASP A 148 6.97 -0.64 29.01
CA ASP A 148 6.84 0.82 29.19
C ASP A 148 5.73 1.15 30.22
N PRO A 149 5.81 2.28 30.94
CA PRO A 149 5.19 3.52 30.41
C PRO A 149 5.85 4.88 30.80
N GLN A 150 5.92 5.80 29.81
CA GLN A 150 5.65 7.27 29.75
C GLN A 150 5.26 8.07 31.04
N PRO A 151 5.33 9.44 31.15
CA PRO A 151 5.45 10.53 30.13
C PRO A 151 6.26 11.84 30.49
N SER A 152 6.42 12.71 29.48
CA SER A 152 6.51 14.22 29.42
C SER A 152 7.50 15.06 30.26
N THR A 153 8.31 15.91 29.60
CA THR A 153 8.20 17.41 29.59
C THR A 153 9.28 18.13 28.74
N SER A 154 8.88 19.31 28.24
CA SER A 154 9.49 20.29 27.32
C SER A 154 10.85 20.89 27.74
N THR A 155 11.70 21.30 26.78
CA THR A 155 12.05 22.72 26.45
C THR A 155 13.30 22.87 25.56
N ALA A 156 13.10 23.55 24.44
CA ALA A 156 13.93 24.49 23.63
C ALA A 156 15.44 24.29 23.31
N GLU A 157 15.74 24.67 22.06
CA GLU A 157 16.90 25.41 21.53
C GLU A 157 18.19 24.69 21.07
N ALA A 158 18.28 24.63 19.73
CA ALA A 158 19.33 25.16 18.85
C ALA A 158 20.68 24.42 18.63
N GLU A 159 21.07 24.49 17.34
CA GLU A 159 22.40 24.37 16.73
C GLU A 159 22.91 22.99 16.22
N ALA A 160 22.85 22.90 14.88
CA ALA A 160 23.93 22.60 13.93
C ALA A 160 24.63 21.22 13.90
N GLU A 161 24.79 20.77 12.64
CA GLU A 161 25.65 19.70 12.11
C GLU A 161 25.11 18.26 12.11
N THR A 162 24.54 17.87 10.97
CA THR A 162 24.35 16.46 10.60
C THR A 162 25.39 16.05 9.56
N PRO A 163 26.30 15.08 9.83
CA PRO A 163 27.07 14.45 8.78
C PRO A 163 26.19 13.42 8.06
N SER A 164 25.90 13.72 6.80
CA SER A 164 25.22 12.83 5.86
C SER A 164 26.09 11.61 5.55
N ILE A 165 25.68 10.43 6.05
CA ILE A 165 26.24 9.14 5.65
C ILE A 165 25.27 8.48 4.69
N LEU A 166 25.60 8.55 3.39
CA LEU A 166 24.96 7.76 2.34
C LEU A 166 25.40 6.28 2.47
N PRO A 167 24.48 5.30 2.43
CA PRO A 167 24.87 3.91 2.23
C PRO A 167 25.17 3.67 0.74
N THR A 168 26.44 3.69 0.37
CA THR A 168 26.93 3.26 -0.94
C THR A 168 26.79 1.74 -1.09
N VAL A 169 25.88 1.29 -1.96
CA VAL A 169 25.85 -0.09 -2.46
C VAL A 169 26.52 -0.17 -3.84
N PRO A 170 27.35 -1.19 -4.13
CA PRO A 170 28.02 -1.32 -5.42
C PRO A 170 27.02 -1.78 -6.49
N VAL A 171 26.53 -0.85 -7.31
CA VAL A 171 25.67 -1.18 -8.45
C VAL A 171 26.54 -1.46 -9.68
N THR A 172 26.47 -2.68 -10.20
CA THR A 172 27.16 -3.07 -11.44
C THR A 172 26.64 -2.26 -12.63
N ALA A 173 27.54 -1.78 -13.49
CA ALA A 173 27.26 -0.82 -14.58
C ALA A 173 26.13 -1.23 -15.54
N LYS A 174 25.87 -2.53 -15.73
CA LYS A 174 24.77 -3.05 -16.58
C LYS A 174 23.38 -2.82 -15.98
N SER A 175 23.31 -2.74 -14.64
CA SER A 175 22.08 -2.47 -13.91
C SER A 175 21.71 -0.99 -14.04
N LEU A 176 22.68 -0.09 -13.85
CA LEU A 176 22.48 1.36 -13.93
C LEU A 176 21.85 1.79 -15.26
N SER A 177 22.32 1.25 -16.40
CA SER A 177 21.84 1.62 -17.73
C SER A 177 20.34 1.33 -17.95
N LYS A 178 19.84 0.23 -17.38
CA LYS A 178 18.39 -0.11 -17.46
C LYS A 178 17.57 0.81 -16.56
N TYR A 179 18.05 1.10 -15.36
CA TYR A 179 17.38 2.04 -14.45
C TYR A 179 17.35 3.46 -15.03
N THR A 180 18.44 3.91 -15.65
CA THR A 180 18.49 5.22 -16.32
C THR A 180 17.55 5.29 -17.52
N SER A 181 17.44 4.22 -18.32
CA SER A 181 16.51 4.16 -19.46
C SER A 181 15.05 4.24 -18.99
N VAL A 182 14.66 3.48 -17.98
CA VAL A 182 13.29 3.48 -17.46
C VAL A 182 12.95 4.82 -16.80
N MET A 183 13.91 5.44 -16.10
CA MET A 183 13.74 6.76 -15.48
C MET A 183 13.54 7.84 -16.55
N LEU A 184 14.33 7.83 -17.63
CA LEU A 184 14.17 8.75 -18.77
C LEU A 184 12.81 8.59 -19.46
N ASP A 185 12.32 7.36 -19.62
CA ASP A 185 11.01 7.10 -20.20
C ASP A 185 9.88 7.64 -19.31
N LEU A 186 10.01 7.49 -17.99
CA LEU A 186 9.07 8.04 -17.02
C LEU A 186 9.08 9.57 -17.03
N ASP A 187 10.26 10.18 -17.05
CA ASP A 187 10.42 11.65 -17.12
C ASP A 187 9.85 12.21 -18.42
N THR A 188 10.08 11.54 -19.55
CA THR A 188 9.50 11.91 -20.84
C THR A 188 7.97 11.89 -20.79
N ARG A 189 7.39 10.82 -20.24
CA ARG A 189 5.93 10.72 -20.08
C ARG A 189 5.38 11.79 -19.14
N ARG A 190 6.10 12.08 -18.05
CA ARG A 190 5.73 13.13 -17.10
C ARG A 190 5.71 14.51 -17.76
N VAL A 191 6.73 14.84 -18.55
CA VAL A 191 6.80 16.11 -19.29
C VAL A 191 5.65 16.25 -20.29
N VAL A 192 5.35 15.20 -21.07
CA VAL A 192 4.22 15.22 -22.02
C VAL A 192 2.88 15.39 -21.31
N ALA A 193 2.68 14.75 -20.15
CA ALA A 193 1.46 14.93 -19.36
C ALA A 193 1.32 16.38 -18.85
N LEU A 194 2.41 16.97 -18.37
CA LEU A 194 2.44 18.37 -17.91
C LEU A 194 2.14 19.35 -19.05
N GLU A 195 2.68 19.10 -20.24
CA GLU A 195 2.41 19.96 -21.40
C GLU A 195 0.93 19.93 -21.81
N LYS A 196 0.29 18.75 -21.75
CA LYS A 196 -1.15 18.63 -22.00
C LYS A 196 -1.96 19.41 -20.98
N ILE A 197 -1.60 19.32 -19.69
CA ILE A 197 -2.27 20.09 -18.63
C ILE A 197 -2.08 21.60 -18.87
N ALA A 198 -0.87 22.05 -19.19
CA ALA A 198 -0.59 23.46 -19.47
C ALA A 198 -1.43 24.00 -20.64
N LYS A 199 -1.57 23.23 -21.74
CA LYS A 199 -2.43 23.57 -22.87
C LYS A 199 -3.90 23.72 -22.47
N THR A 200 -4.41 22.81 -21.62
CA THR A 200 -5.80 22.91 -21.13
C THR A 200 -6.02 24.14 -20.26
N LEU A 201 -5.04 24.51 -19.42
CA LEU A 201 -5.12 25.70 -18.57
C LEU A 201 -5.13 27.00 -19.39
N GLU A 202 -4.32 27.09 -20.45
CA GLU A 202 -4.35 28.26 -21.32
C GLU A 202 -5.69 28.39 -22.05
N GLY A 203 -6.26 27.27 -22.53
CA GLY A 203 -7.60 27.27 -23.13
C GLY A 203 -8.70 27.72 -22.15
N ILE A 204 -8.63 27.29 -20.88
CA ILE A 204 -9.57 27.74 -19.83
C ILE A 204 -9.44 29.25 -19.60
N LYS A 205 -8.20 29.78 -19.59
CA LYS A 205 -7.94 31.21 -19.40
C LYS A 205 -8.47 32.06 -20.56
N ASP A 206 -8.39 31.56 -21.80
CA ASP A 206 -8.98 32.23 -22.96
C ASP A 206 -10.51 32.29 -22.87
N VAL A 207 -11.16 31.20 -22.46
CA VAL A 207 -12.61 31.16 -22.23
C VAL A 207 -13.02 32.15 -21.13
N GLN A 208 -12.26 32.22 -20.04
CA GLN A 208 -12.52 33.18 -18.97
C GLN A 208 -12.37 34.62 -19.45
N LYS A 209 -11.38 34.91 -20.29
CA LYS A 209 -11.17 36.24 -20.88
C LYS A 209 -12.32 36.63 -21.79
N GLN A 210 -12.79 35.72 -22.64
CA GLN A 210 -13.97 35.95 -23.50
C GLN A 210 -15.22 36.24 -22.67
N ARG A 211 -15.48 35.45 -21.63
CA ARG A 211 -16.58 35.69 -20.68
C ARG A 211 -16.51 37.09 -20.06
N ASN A 212 -15.34 37.47 -19.55
CA ASN A 212 -15.15 38.76 -18.89
C ASN A 212 -15.34 39.94 -19.88
N ASN A 213 -14.90 39.79 -21.12
CA ASN A 213 -15.14 40.78 -22.17
C ASN A 213 -16.63 40.92 -22.50
N LEU A 214 -17.37 39.81 -22.60
CA LEU A 214 -18.81 39.83 -22.87
C LEU A 214 -19.60 40.47 -21.72
N ILE A 215 -19.22 40.20 -20.47
CA ILE A 215 -19.81 40.87 -19.29
C ILE A 215 -19.59 42.39 -19.37
N ARG A 216 -18.39 42.82 -19.78
CA ARG A 216 -18.07 44.23 -19.94
C ARG A 216 -18.93 44.90 -21.01
N SER A 217 -19.03 44.31 -22.20
CA SER A 217 -19.83 44.86 -23.30
C SER A 217 -21.32 44.93 -22.94
N LEU A 218 -21.86 43.89 -22.28
CA LEU A 218 -23.25 43.91 -21.81
C LEU A 218 -23.51 44.98 -20.75
N SER A 219 -22.51 45.29 -19.91
CA SER A 219 -22.62 46.36 -18.91
C SER A 219 -22.56 47.76 -19.52
N GLU A 220 -21.87 47.92 -20.65
CA GLU A 220 -21.75 49.17 -21.39
C GLU A 220 -23.03 49.45 -22.19
N SER A 221 -23.55 48.46 -22.94
CA SER A 221 -24.81 48.61 -23.69
C SER A 221 -26.02 48.92 -22.79
N LYS A 222 -26.06 48.39 -21.57
CA LYS A 222 -27.15 48.68 -20.61
C LYS A 222 -27.07 50.09 -19.99
N LYS A 223 -25.93 50.77 -20.09
CA LYS A 223 -25.78 52.17 -19.63
C LYS A 223 -26.28 53.16 -20.66
N ASP A 224 -26.24 52.80 -21.95
CA ASP A 224 -26.68 53.66 -23.05
C ASP A 224 -28.21 53.60 -23.28
N GLU A 225 -28.90 52.66 -22.64
CA GLU A 225 -30.36 52.46 -22.74
C GLU A 225 -31.15 53.21 -21.64
N LYS A 226 -30.49 54.07 -20.85
CA LYS A 226 -31.09 54.80 -19.71
C LYS A 226 -30.80 56.29 -19.79
#